data_AF-A0A940NHF3-F1
#
_entry.id   AF-A0A940NHF3-F1
#
_cell.length_a   1.000
_cell.length_b   1.000
_cell.length_c   1.000
_cell.angle_alpha   90.00
_cell.angle_beta   90.00
_cell.angle_gamma   90.00
#
_symmetry.space_group_name_H-M   'P 1'
#
loop_
_entity.id
_entity.type
_entity.pdbx_description
1 polymer ?
#
loop_
_entity_poly.entity_id
_entity_poly.type
_entity_poly.pdbx_seq_one_letter_code
_entity_poly.pdbx_strand_id
1 'polypeptide(L)' 'MEIQTGIFIIKRVVIPMVRVQHVTTEVGPLLRKYGLSTINISTAATVHKIAGLEHEIAEELRDKIIFLARISEDDV' A
#
# COMPACT_ATOMS: atom_id res chain seq x y z
N MET A 1 -0.31 3.42 10.34
CA MET A 1 0.91 3.04 9.58
C MET A 1 1.42 4.27 8.85
N GLU A 2 2.73 4.46 8.82
CA GLU A 2 3.35 5.54 8.04
C GLU A 2 3.86 4.99 6.72
N ILE A 3 3.53 5.66 5.62
CA ILE A 3 3.88 5.28 4.25
C ILE A 3 4.76 6.37 3.66
N GLN A 4 5.89 5.95 3.09
CA GLN A 4 6.82 6.84 2.40
C GLN A 4 6.92 6.44 0.92
N THR A 5 6.73 7.39 0.00
CA THR A 5 6.77 7.14 -1.46
C THR A 5 7.65 8.16 -2.18
N GLY A 6 8.47 7.72 -3.15
CA GLY A 6 9.11 8.54 -4.18
C GLY A 6 10.64 8.42 -4.28
N ILE A 7 11.19 8.65 -5.48
CA ILE A 7 12.64 8.61 -5.79
C ILE A 7 13.24 10.04 -5.85
N PHE A 8 12.48 11.01 -6.34
CA PHE A 8 12.89 12.43 -6.44
C PHE A 8 12.18 13.35 -5.44
N ILE A 9 10.98 12.98 -4.99
CA ILE A 9 10.17 13.73 -4.01
C ILE A 9 9.68 12.71 -2.99
N ILE A 10 10.17 12.82 -1.75
CA ILE A 10 9.81 11.91 -0.66
C ILE A 10 8.51 12.41 -0.03
N LYS A 11 7.41 11.66 -0.22
CA LYS A 11 6.12 11.94 0.40
C LYS A 11 5.91 10.99 1.58
N ARG A 12 5.65 11.54 2.77
CA ARG A 12 5.36 10.80 4.00
C ARG A 12 3.89 10.99 4.37
N VAL A 13 3.15 9.91 4.56
CA VAL A 13 1.71 9.94 4.83
C VAL A 13 1.37 8.94 5.92
N VAL A 14 0.58 9.35 6.91
CA VAL A 14 0.05 8.45 7.93
C VAL A 14 -1.35 8.00 7.53
N ILE A 15 -1.52 6.69 7.34
CA ILE A 15 -2.84 6.09 7.09
C ILE A 15 -3.31 5.35 8.36
N PRO A 16 -4.48 5.71 8.91
CA PRO A 16 -5.11 4.94 9.98
C PRO A 16 -5.69 3.64 9.42
N MET A 17 -5.42 2.52 10.11
CA MET A 17 -5.81 1.18 9.65
C MET A 17 -7.34 0.99 9.66
N VAL A 18 -8.05 1.56 10.65
CA VAL A 18 -9.53 1.58 10.72
C VAL A 18 -10.23 2.22 9.52
N ARG A 19 -9.51 2.97 8.68
CA ARG A 19 -10.09 3.63 7.49
C ARG A 19 -9.70 2.94 6.20
N VAL A 20 -8.90 1.88 6.23
CA VAL A 20 -8.51 1.14 5.04
C VAL A 20 -9.71 0.30 4.60
N GLN A 21 -10.13 0.49 3.35
CA GLN A 21 -11.25 -0.27 2.79
C GLN A 21 -10.76 -1.35 1.84
N HIS A 22 -9.92 -0.97 0.88
CA HIS A 22 -9.37 -1.90 -0.09
C HIS A 22 -7.87 -1.67 -0.29
N VAL A 23 -7.16 -2.76 -0.58
CA VAL A 23 -5.76 -2.75 -0.99
C VAL A 23 -5.66 -3.54 -2.29
N THR A 24 -5.14 -2.93 -3.35
CA THR A 24 -4.94 -3.58 -4.64
C THR A 24 -3.49 -3.45 -5.10
N THR A 25 -3.02 -4.45 -5.85
CA THR A 25 -1.68 -4.45 -6.44
C THR A 25 -1.82 -4.34 -7.96
N GLU A 26 -1.10 -3.40 -8.56
CA GLU A 26 -1.06 -3.17 -10.00
C GLU A 26 0.35 -3.42 -10.54
N VAL A 27 0.45 -4.21 -11.62
CA VAL A 27 1.71 -4.53 -12.30
C VAL A 27 1.59 -4.15 -13.77
N GLY A 28 2.14 -3.00 -14.14
CA GLY A 28 2.17 -2.55 -15.54
C GLY A 28 3.28 -3.25 -16.35
N PRO A 29 3.22 -3.21 -17.70
CA PRO A 29 4.22 -3.85 -18.57
C PRO A 29 5.67 -3.43 -18.29
N LEU A 30 5.87 -2.15 -17.98
CA LEU A 30 7.19 -1.61 -17.61
C LEU A 30 7.65 -2.14 -16.25
N LEU A 31 6.80 -2.07 -15.23
CA LEU A 31 7.11 -2.53 -13.88
C LEU A 31 7.39 -4.03 -13.85
N ARG A 32 6.61 -4.82 -14.61
CA ARG A 32 6.80 -6.27 -14.79
C ARG A 32 8.20 -6.60 -15.31
N LYS A 33 8.74 -5.81 -16.24
CA LYS A 33 10.09 -6.01 -16.78
C LYS A 33 11.19 -5.82 -15.72
N TYR A 34 10.93 -4.99 -14.71
CA TYR A 34 11.86 -4.69 -13.62
C TYR A 34 11.54 -5.44 -12.32
N GLY A 35 10.58 -6.38 -12.31
CA GLY A 35 10.17 -7.08 -11.09
C GLY A 35 9.46 -6.19 -10.06
N LEU A 36 8.94 -5.04 -10.51
CA LEU A 36 8.32 -4.03 -9.66
C LEU A 36 6.79 -4.10 -9.73
N SER A 37 6.16 -3.58 -8.70
CA SER A 37 4.71 -3.54 -8.47
C SER A 37 4.33 -2.21 -7.80
N THR A 38 3.06 -1.83 -7.95
CA THR A 38 2.48 -0.68 -7.26
C THR A 38 1.35 -1.15 -6.37
N ILE A 39 1.36 -0.75 -5.10
CA ILE A 39 0.22 -0.95 -4.19
C ILE A 39 -0.64 0.30 -4.19
N ASN A 40 -1.96 0.11 -4.31
CA ASN A 40 -2.98 1.13 -4.16
C ASN A 40 -3.81 0.83 -2.91
N ILE A 41 -3.82 1.76 -1.96
CA ILE A 41 -4.55 1.66 -0.70
C ILE A 41 -5.68 2.68 -0.77
N SER A 42 -6.91 2.21 -0.85
CA SER A 42 -8.08 3.07 -0.81
C SER A 42 -8.64 3.08 0.60
N THR A 43 -8.76 4.28 1.13
CA THR A 43 -9.32 4.54 2.45
C THR A 43 -10.66 5.26 2.30
N ALA A 44 -11.42 5.39 3.40
CA ALA A 44 -12.67 6.16 3.45
C ALA A 44 -12.53 7.61 2.96
N ALA A 45 -11.32 8.19 3.02
CA ALA A 45 -11.08 9.58 2.64
C ALA A 45 -10.36 9.71 1.29
N THR A 46 -9.32 8.89 1.06
CA THR A 46 -8.35 9.11 -0.02
C THR A 46 -7.74 7.80 -0.53
N VAL A 47 -7.19 7.85 -1.75
CA VAL A 47 -6.41 6.76 -2.34
C VAL A 47 -4.92 7.09 -2.25
N HIS A 48 -4.12 6.12 -1.78
CA HIS A 48 -2.67 6.24 -1.64
C HIS A 48 -1.97 5.20 -2.50
N LYS A 49 -0.89 5.62 -3.18
CA LYS A 49 -0.12 4.74 -4.06
C LYS A 49 1.32 4.62 -3.57
N ILE A 50 1.83 3.40 -3.57
CA ILE A 50 3.23 3.08 -3.31
C ILE A 50 3.75 2.37 -4.56
N ALA A 51 4.47 3.10 -5.40
CA ALA A 51 4.97 2.60 -6.68
C ALA A 51 6.44 2.16 -6.58
N GLY A 52 6.80 1.18 -7.40
CA GLY A 52 8.20 0.72 -7.51
C GLY A 52 8.63 -0.19 -6.37
N LEU A 53 7.70 -0.93 -5.78
CA LEU A 53 8.01 -1.99 -4.81
C LEU A 53 8.41 -3.25 -5.56
N GLU A 54 9.40 -3.99 -5.08
CA GLU A 54 9.62 -5.35 -5.58
C GLU A 54 8.36 -6.19 -5.34
N HIS A 55 8.08 -7.14 -6.23
CA HIS A 55 6.83 -7.91 -6.19
C HIS A 55 6.60 -8.61 -4.85
N GLU A 56 7.63 -9.25 -4.31
CA GLU A 56 7.59 -9.96 -3.02
C GLU A 56 7.31 -8.98 -1.87
N ILE A 57 8.04 -7.87 -1.81
CA ILE A 57 7.81 -6.80 -0.84
C ILE A 57 6.39 -6.24 -0.97
N ALA A 58 5.88 -6.11 -2.19
CA ALA A 58 4.54 -5.60 -2.43
C ALA A 58 3.45 -6.56 -1.90
N GLU A 59 3.66 -7.87 -2.03
CA GLU A 59 2.76 -8.87 -1.44
C GLU A 59 2.80 -8.85 0.09
N GLU A 60 3.98 -8.87 0.69
CA GLU A 60 4.12 -8.83 2.16
C GLU A 60 3.48 -7.56 2.74
N LEU A 61 3.71 -6.43 2.08
CA LEU A 61 3.16 -5.15 2.51
C LEU A 61 1.64 -5.13 2.40
N ARG A 62 1.08 -5.67 1.31
CA ARG A 62 -0.37 -5.85 1.15
C ARG A 62 -0.94 -6.67 2.31
N ASP A 63 -0.35 -7.84 2.58
CA ASP A 63 -0.86 -8.78 3.58
C ASP A 63 -0.78 -8.19 4.99
N LYS A 64 0.31 -7.46 5.29
CA LYS A 64 0.46 -6.74 6.54
C LYS A 64 -0.59 -5.64 6.70
N ILE A 65 -0.89 -4.88 5.65
CA ILE A 65 -1.93 -3.84 5.71
C ILE A 65 -3.31 -4.48 5.93
N ILE A 66 -3.62 -5.58 5.24
CA ILE A 66 -4.88 -6.30 5.42
C ILE A 66 -5.01 -6.82 6.86
N PHE A 67 -3.95 -7.42 7.39
CA PHE A 67 -3.91 -7.94 8.76
C PHE A 67 -4.13 -6.83 9.80
N LEU A 68 -3.41 -5.71 9.67
CA LEU A 68 -3.54 -4.58 10.58
C LEU A 68 -4.91 -3.90 10.48
N ALA A 69 -5.49 -3.83 9.27
CA ALA A 69 -6.83 -3.31 9.07
C ALA A 69 -7.88 -4.17 9.81
N ARG A 70 -7.79 -5.50 9.69
CA ARG A 70 -8.69 -6.43 10.39
C ARG A 70 -8.64 -6.30 11.91
N ILE A 71 -7.44 -6.34 12.51
CA ILE A 71 -7.30 -6.20 13.97
C ILE A 71 -7.91 -4.88 14.47
N SER A 72 -7.77 -3.81 13.68
CA SER A 72 -8.29 -2.50 14.05
C SER A 72 -9.83 -2.43 14.01
N GLU A 73 -10.50 -3.34 13.28
CA GLU A 73 -11.97 -3.48 13.29
C GLU A 73 -12.46 -4.29 14.50
N ASP A 74 -11.65 -5.22 15.02
CA ASP A 74 -12.02 -6.10 16.15
C ASP A 74 -11.87 -5.44 17.54
N ASP A 75 -11.17 -4.30 17.63
CA ASP A 75 -10.87 -3.57 18.89
C ASP A 75 -11.93 -2.50 19.29
N VAL A 76 -13.16 -2.55 18.74
CA VAL A 76 -14.28 -1.62 19.04
C VAL A 76 -15.54 -2.27 19.58
#